data_AF-A0A7W5H1Q9-F1
#
_entry.id   AF-A0A7W5H1Q9-F1
#
_cell.length_a   1.000
_cell.length_b   1.000
_cell.length_c   1.000
_cell.angle_alpha   90.00
_cell.angle_beta   90.00
_cell.angle_gamma   90.00
#
_symmetry.space_group_name_H-M   'P 1'
#
loop_
_entity.id
_entity.type
_entity.pdbx_description
1 polymer ?
#
loop_
_entity_poly.entity_id
_entity_poly.type
_entity_poly.pdbx_seq_one_letter_code
_entity_poly.pdbx_strand_id
1 'polypeptide(L)'
;MIKRIETIDKDGIKKTFDVLEEPLSVDKYQGVYFKIFEPNSKHWKHFVFKILFVQDSKILIYMIDNQNIPEVSRQGIVKSMIEEVRTTYKKTIISSTNINEFKHVDSEGRVNNVTKFWKKWAKENGQIQYNKNEGRFYYYFS
;
A
#
# COMPACT_ATOMS: atom_id res chain seq x y z
N MET A 1 -1.69 18.47 -4.65
CA MET A 1 -0.70 18.88 -3.63
C MET A 1 0.38 17.81 -3.60
N ILE A 2 1.66 18.18 -3.53
CA ILE A 2 2.75 17.21 -3.37
C ILE A 2 3.05 17.10 -1.87
N LYS A 3 2.93 15.89 -1.32
CA LYS A 3 3.33 15.57 0.05
C LYS A 3 4.71 14.92 0.03
N ARG A 4 5.46 15.01 1.13
CA ARG A 4 6.75 14.32 1.28
C ARG A 4 6.64 13.27 2.39
N ILE A 5 7.15 12.08 2.12
CA ILE A 5 7.27 10.99 3.10
C ILE A 5 8.73 10.70 3.39
N GLU A 6 9.03 10.29 4.62
CA GLU A 6 10.33 9.72 5.01
C GLU A 6 10.22 8.20 5.02
N THR A 7 11.26 7.54 4.51
CA THR A 7 11.38 6.08 4.50
C THR A 7 12.71 5.66 5.11
N ILE A 8 12.76 4.45 5.64
CA ILE A 8 13.98 3.82 6.12
C ILE A 8 14.18 2.55 5.29
N ASP A 9 15.31 2.45 4.60
CA ASP A 9 15.64 1.26 3.82
C ASP A 9 16.10 0.09 4.71
N LYS A 10 16.46 -1.03 4.08
CA LYS A 10 16.91 -2.24 4.80
C LYS A 10 18.21 -2.05 5.59
N ASP A 11 19.02 -1.05 5.24
CA ASP A 11 20.32 -0.77 5.83
C ASP A 11 20.21 0.35 6.89
N GLY A 12 18.99 0.80 7.18
CA GLY A 12 18.71 1.84 8.17
C GLY A 12 18.88 3.26 7.62
N ILE A 13 19.10 3.42 6.31
CA ILE A 13 19.33 4.73 5.69
C ILE A 13 17.98 5.41 5.47
N LYS A 14 17.89 6.66 5.96
CA LYS A 14 16.74 7.52 5.74
C LYS A 14 16.74 8.08 4.31
N LYS A 15 15.58 8.04 3.67
CA LYS A 15 15.33 8.67 2.36
C LYS A 15 14.01 9.42 2.38
N THR A 16 13.86 10.34 1.44
CA THR A 16 12.61 11.06 1.25
C THR A 16 12.07 10.83 -0.15
N PHE A 17 10.74 10.81 -0.27
CA PHE A 17 10.04 10.67 -1.53
C PHE A 17 8.91 11.68 -1.60
N ASP A 18 8.68 12.21 -2.79
CA ASP A 18 7.53 13.04 -3.08
C ASP A 18 6.35 12.14 -3.49
N VAL A 19 5.16 12.49 -3.01
CA VAL A 19 3.92 11.76 -3.18
C VAL A 19 2.89 12.69 -3.81
N LEU A 20 2.40 12.30 -4.98
CA LEU A 20 1.28 12.93 -5.64
C LEU A 20 0.05 12.02 -5.54
N GLU A 21 -1.06 12.59 -5.11
CA GLU A 21 -2.34 11.90 -4.96
C GLU A 21 -3.26 12.24 -6.14
N GLU A 22 -3.87 11.20 -6.71
CA GLU A 22 -4.89 11.33 -7.75
C GLU A 22 -6.11 10.49 -7.39
N PRO A 23 -7.33 10.95 -7.72
CA PRO A 23 -8.53 10.16 -7.52
C PRO A 23 -8.46 8.89 -8.38
N LEU A 24 -8.94 7.78 -7.82
CA LEU A 24 -9.05 6.50 -8.49
C LEU A 24 -10.47 5.98 -8.36
N SER A 25 -11.04 5.44 -9.44
CA SER A 25 -12.26 4.66 -9.39
C SER A 25 -12.01 3.29 -10.02
N VAL A 26 -12.40 2.23 -9.33
CA VAL A 26 -12.35 0.85 -9.81
C VAL A 26 -13.71 0.23 -9.51
N ASP A 27 -14.41 -0.15 -10.56
CA ASP A 27 -15.81 -0.60 -10.51
C ASP A 27 -16.68 0.41 -9.72
N LYS A 28 -17.29 -0.05 -8.63
CA LYS A 28 -18.12 0.75 -7.73
C LYS A 28 -17.34 1.49 -6.64
N TYR A 29 -16.04 1.23 -6.49
CA TYR A 29 -15.25 1.77 -5.39
C TYR A 29 -14.47 3.01 -5.81
N GLN A 30 -14.50 4.02 -4.94
CA GLN A 30 -13.61 5.16 -5.00
C GLN A 30 -12.30 4.84 -4.26
N GLY A 31 -11.25 5.59 -4.56
CA GLY A 31 -9.93 5.33 -4.04
C GLY A 31 -8.95 6.44 -4.37
N VAL A 32 -7.69 6.15 -4.07
CA VAL A 32 -6.58 7.09 -4.33
C VAL A 32 -5.43 6.33 -4.97
N TYR A 33 -4.90 6.94 -6.02
CA TYR A 33 -3.66 6.55 -6.66
C TYR A 33 -2.55 7.48 -6.17
N PHE A 34 -1.63 6.91 -5.39
CA PHE A 34 -0.40 7.58 -4.98
C PHE A 34 0.70 7.28 -5.99
N LYS A 35 1.26 8.34 -6.56
CA LYS A 35 2.48 8.32 -7.37
C LYS A 35 3.65 8.74 -6.49
N ILE A 36 4.58 7.82 -6.21
CA ILE A 36 5.72 8.07 -5.33
C ILE A 36 7.02 8.09 -6.12
N PHE A 37 7.77 9.17 -6.04
CA PHE A 37 9.00 9.37 -6.82
C PHE A 37 10.07 10.05 -5.97
N GLU A 38 11.33 9.88 -6.37
CA GLU A 38 12.43 10.61 -5.75
C GLU A 38 12.24 12.12 -5.96
N PRO A 39 12.63 12.97 -4.99
CA PRO A 39 12.53 14.41 -5.14
C PRO A 39 13.23 14.88 -6.43
N ASN A 40 12.56 15.76 -7.19
CA ASN A 40 13.03 16.26 -8.49
C ASN A 40 13.14 15.20 -9.61
N SER A 41 12.61 13.99 -9.42
CA SER A 41 12.52 12.98 -10.48
C SER A 41 11.34 13.22 -11.43
N LYS A 42 11.40 12.61 -12.62
CA LYS A 42 10.33 12.72 -13.62
C LYS A 42 9.09 11.96 -13.16
N HIS A 43 7.95 12.66 -13.04
CA HIS A 43 6.70 12.11 -12.49
C HIS A 43 6.15 10.86 -13.21
N TRP A 44 6.54 10.60 -14.46
CA TRP A 44 6.06 9.43 -15.22
C TRP A 44 6.74 8.12 -14.84
N LYS A 45 7.90 8.14 -14.14
CA LYS A 45 8.60 6.95 -13.63
C LYS A 45 8.45 6.94 -12.10
N HIS A 46 7.39 6.30 -11.57
CA HIS A 46 7.10 6.34 -10.13
C HIS A 46 6.68 4.99 -9.56
N PHE A 47 6.89 4.81 -8.27
CA PHE A 47 6.32 3.72 -7.51
C PHE A 47 4.81 3.95 -7.36
N VAL A 48 4.03 2.92 -7.68
CA VAL A 48 2.58 2.91 -7.68
C VAL A 48 2.07 2.31 -6.37
N PHE A 49 1.24 3.08 -5.67
CA PHE A 49 0.50 2.59 -4.52
C PHE A 49 -0.96 3.02 -4.68
N LYS A 50 -1.90 2.06 -4.71
CA LYS A 50 -3.32 2.34 -4.94
C LYS A 50 -4.16 1.77 -3.82
N ILE A 51 -5.10 2.56 -3.33
CA ILE A 51 -6.07 2.16 -2.33
C ILE A 51 -7.50 2.31 -2.83
N LEU A 52 -8.42 1.52 -2.29
CA LEU A 52 -9.86 1.63 -2.50
C LEU A 52 -10.59 1.72 -1.15
N PHE A 53 -11.59 2.59 -1.07
CA PHE A 53 -12.48 2.70 0.09
C PHE A 53 -13.61 1.67 -0.04
N VAL A 54 -13.42 0.50 0.57
CA VAL A 54 -14.34 -0.64 0.38
C VAL A 54 -15.48 -0.68 1.40
N GLN A 55 -15.30 -0.02 2.55
CA GLN A 55 -16.31 0.19 3.60
C GLN A 55 -16.00 1.49 4.34
N ASP A 56 -16.94 1.98 5.14
CA ASP A 56 -16.75 3.20 5.95
C ASP A 56 -15.54 3.10 6.88
N SER A 57 -15.25 1.92 7.41
CA SER A 57 -14.11 1.68 8.32
C SER A 57 -12.91 0.99 7.68
N LYS A 58 -12.96 0.66 6.37
CA LYS A 58 -11.93 -0.16 5.71
C LYS A 58 -11.38 0.42 4.41
N ILE A 59 -10.07 0.32 4.28
CA ILE A 59 -9.31 0.64 3.06
C ILE A 59 -8.65 -0.62 2.54
N LEU A 60 -8.88 -0.95 1.28
CA LEU A 60 -8.18 -2.00 0.57
C LEU A 60 -6.92 -1.43 -0.07
N ILE A 61 -5.75 -2.01 0.21
CA ILE A 61 -4.57 -1.84 -0.63
C ILE A 61 -4.76 -2.70 -1.87
N TYR A 62 -5.15 -2.04 -2.95
CA TYR A 62 -5.52 -2.67 -4.22
C TYR A 62 -4.29 -3.04 -5.04
N MET A 63 -3.27 -2.18 -5.08
CA MET A 63 -2.09 -2.40 -5.90
C MET A 63 -0.85 -1.74 -5.29
N ILE A 64 0.25 -2.48 -5.32
CA ILE A 64 1.61 -2.00 -5.02
C ILE A 64 2.49 -2.48 -6.17
N ASP A 65 3.10 -1.55 -6.88
CA ASP A 65 3.97 -1.86 -8.01
C ASP A 65 5.13 -0.86 -8.07
N ASN A 66 6.35 -1.35 -8.24
CA ASN A 66 7.53 -0.50 -8.42
C ASN A 66 7.81 -0.18 -9.89
N GLN A 67 6.98 -0.64 -10.83
CA GLN A 67 7.10 -0.43 -12.28
C GLN A 67 8.47 -0.83 -12.85
N ASN A 68 9.10 -1.86 -12.27
CA ASN A 68 10.47 -2.27 -12.61
C ASN A 68 11.52 -1.17 -12.44
N ILE A 69 11.28 -0.18 -11.56
CA ILE A 69 12.22 0.88 -11.21
C ILE A 69 13.16 0.34 -10.12
N PRO A 70 14.42 0.01 -10.43
CA PRO A 70 15.31 -0.61 -9.44
C PRO A 70 15.65 0.34 -8.29
N GLU A 71 15.73 1.64 -8.57
CA GLU A 71 16.19 2.67 -7.64
C GLU A 71 15.26 2.81 -6.41
N VAL A 72 13.95 2.65 -6.62
CA VAL A 72 12.92 2.71 -5.57
C VAL A 72 12.66 1.36 -4.89
N SER A 73 13.27 0.28 -5.40
CA SER A 73 13.17 -1.04 -4.79
C SER A 73 13.93 -1.08 -3.46
N ARG A 74 13.35 -1.77 -2.46
CA ARG A 74 13.94 -1.95 -1.11
C ARG A 74 14.16 -0.66 -0.31
N GLN A 75 13.59 0.47 -0.76
CA GLN A 75 13.73 1.79 -0.09
C GLN A 75 12.72 2.02 1.05
N GLY A 76 12.07 0.98 1.58
CA GLY A 76 11.10 1.11 2.67
C GLY A 76 9.75 1.75 2.32
N ILE A 77 9.53 2.18 1.07
CA ILE A 77 8.35 2.93 0.60
C ILE A 77 7.03 2.28 1.02
N VAL A 78 6.89 0.97 0.84
CA VAL A 78 5.65 0.24 1.14
C VAL A 78 5.22 0.43 2.59
N LYS A 79 6.15 0.31 3.54
CA LYS A 79 5.83 0.42 4.96
C LYS A 79 5.41 1.86 5.29
N SER A 80 6.19 2.85 4.86
CA SER A 80 5.87 4.26 5.09
C SER A 80 4.54 4.67 4.46
N MET A 81 4.22 4.20 3.25
CA MET A 81 2.93 4.50 2.62
C MET A 81 1.74 3.88 3.36
N ILE A 82 1.90 2.67 3.89
CA ILE A 82 0.82 2.03 4.68
C ILE A 82 0.57 2.80 5.97
N GLU A 83 1.62 3.24 6.66
CA GLU A 83 1.51 4.08 7.86
C GLU A 83 0.89 5.45 7.56
N GLU A 84 1.30 6.06 6.44
CA GLU A 84 0.78 7.33 5.96
C GLU A 84 -0.73 7.24 5.68
N VAL A 85 -1.17 6.23 4.92
CA VAL A 85 -2.59 5.96 4.65
C VAL A 85 -3.35 5.72 5.95
N ARG A 86 -2.79 4.92 6.88
CA ARG A 86 -3.45 4.63 8.16
C ARG A 86 -3.66 5.90 8.98
N THR A 87 -2.64 6.76 9.02
CA THR A 87 -2.67 8.02 9.77
C THR A 87 -3.63 9.04 9.16
N THR A 88 -3.61 9.17 7.84
CA THR A 88 -4.43 10.14 7.11
C THR A 88 -5.91 9.78 7.16
N TYR A 89 -6.27 8.53 6.89
CA TYR A 89 -7.69 8.15 6.79
C TYR A 89 -8.28 7.58 8.07
N LYS A 90 -7.44 7.17 9.05
CA LYS A 90 -7.89 6.63 10.33
C LYS A 90 -8.85 5.43 10.18
N LYS A 91 -8.51 4.53 9.25
CA LYS A 91 -9.29 3.33 8.89
C LYS A 91 -8.44 2.07 8.99
N THR A 92 -9.11 0.93 9.19
CA THR A 92 -8.46 -0.37 9.10
C THR A 92 -8.01 -0.62 7.67
N ILE A 93 -6.75 -1.00 7.48
CA ILE A 93 -6.19 -1.31 6.17
C ILE A 93 -6.26 -2.82 5.96
N ILE A 94 -6.70 -3.26 4.79
CA ILE A 94 -6.70 -4.67 4.40
C ILE A 94 -5.88 -4.87 3.13
N SER A 95 -5.15 -5.98 3.05
CA SER A 95 -4.41 -6.36 1.85
C SER A 95 -5.35 -6.90 0.76
N SER A 96 -4.97 -6.81 -0.52
CA SER A 96 -5.63 -7.57 -1.59
C SER A 96 -5.55 -9.08 -1.40
N THR A 97 -6.27 -9.86 -2.21
CA THR A 97 -6.30 -11.34 -2.24
C THR A 97 -6.30 -11.91 -3.66
N ASN A 98 -5.77 -13.13 -3.79
CA ASN A 98 -5.81 -13.92 -5.03
C ASN A 98 -6.87 -15.03 -4.96
N ILE A 99 -7.57 -15.18 -3.83
CA ILE A 99 -8.64 -16.17 -3.68
C ILE A 99 -9.92 -15.52 -4.21
N ASN A 100 -10.41 -15.99 -5.35
CA ASN A 100 -11.50 -15.33 -6.09
C ASN A 100 -12.76 -15.08 -5.25
N GLU A 101 -13.17 -16.04 -4.43
CA GLU A 101 -14.37 -15.92 -3.57
C GLU A 101 -14.25 -14.84 -2.48
N PHE A 102 -13.04 -14.36 -2.18
CA PHE A 102 -12.78 -13.33 -1.17
C PHE A 102 -12.41 -11.96 -1.76
N LYS A 103 -12.44 -11.81 -3.09
CA LYS A 103 -12.13 -10.53 -3.74
C LYS A 103 -13.28 -9.54 -3.56
N HIS A 104 -12.94 -8.26 -3.42
CA HIS A 104 -13.94 -7.18 -3.47
C HIS A 104 -14.25 -6.73 -4.90
N VAL A 105 -13.27 -6.87 -5.80
CA VAL A 105 -13.37 -6.55 -7.24
C VAL A 105 -12.62 -7.60 -8.05
N ASP A 106 -13.03 -7.85 -9.28
CA ASP A 106 -12.46 -8.94 -10.10
C ASP A 106 -10.98 -8.72 -10.41
N SER A 107 -10.61 -7.46 -10.64
CA SER A 107 -9.24 -7.02 -10.92
C SER A 107 -8.32 -7.01 -9.70
N GLU A 108 -8.83 -7.33 -8.51
CA GLU A 108 -8.04 -7.43 -7.30
C GLU A 108 -7.02 -8.56 -7.41
N GLY A 109 -5.79 -8.28 -7.01
CA GLY A 109 -4.75 -9.29 -6.93
C GLY A 109 -3.53 -8.78 -6.18
N ARG A 110 -2.63 -9.71 -5.87
CA ARG A 110 -1.32 -9.40 -5.30
C ARG A 110 -0.27 -10.29 -5.93
N VAL A 111 0.88 -9.69 -6.20
CA VAL A 111 2.06 -10.41 -6.66
C VAL A 111 2.57 -11.33 -5.55
N ASN A 112 3.10 -12.51 -5.91
CA ASN A 112 3.47 -13.57 -4.96
C ASN A 112 4.41 -13.13 -3.83
N ASN A 113 5.27 -12.14 -4.09
CA ASN A 113 6.23 -11.64 -3.09
C ASN A 113 5.59 -10.70 -2.05
N VAL A 114 4.44 -10.07 -2.34
CA VAL A 114 3.80 -9.13 -1.41
C VAL A 114 3.29 -9.83 -0.14
N THR A 115 2.83 -11.07 -0.25
CA THR A 115 2.44 -11.88 0.90
C THR A 115 3.58 -12.07 1.90
N LYS A 116 4.83 -12.17 1.43
CA LYS A 116 6.00 -12.30 2.32
C LYS A 116 6.23 -11.04 3.14
N PHE A 117 6.01 -9.85 2.57
CA PHE A 117 6.13 -8.59 3.28
C PHE A 117 5.11 -8.48 4.42
N TRP A 118 3.83 -8.77 4.14
CA TRP A 118 2.79 -8.79 5.17
C TRP A 118 3.07 -9.79 6.29
N LYS A 119 3.48 -11.01 5.93
CA LYS A 119 3.85 -12.04 6.93
C LYS A 119 5.00 -11.61 7.82
N LYS A 120 6.04 -11.01 7.25
CA LYS A 120 7.17 -10.50 8.04
C LYS A 120 6.70 -9.40 8.98
N TRP A 121 5.97 -8.43 8.45
CA TRP A 121 5.54 -7.28 9.24
C TRP A 121 4.55 -7.65 10.35
N ALA A 122 3.65 -8.60 10.12
CA ALA A 122 2.74 -9.11 11.14
C ALA A 122 3.44 -9.74 12.35
N LYS A 123 4.68 -10.24 12.18
CA LYS A 123 5.49 -10.74 13.31
C LYS A 123 6.06 -9.62 14.16
N GLU A 124 6.26 -8.45 13.57
CA GLU A 124 6.87 -7.27 14.19
C GLU A 124 5.81 -6.28 14.73
N ASN A 125 4.56 -6.39 14.27
CA ASN A 125 3.46 -5.49 14.60
C ASN A 125 2.20 -6.28 14.96
N GLY A 126 1.86 -6.31 16.25
CA GLY A 126 0.70 -7.05 16.78
C GLY A 126 -0.67 -6.53 16.30
N GLN A 127 -0.72 -5.34 15.70
CA GLN A 127 -1.95 -4.81 15.09
C GLN A 127 -2.21 -5.37 13.70
N ILE A 128 -1.25 -6.10 13.12
CA ILE A 128 -1.38 -6.72 11.81
C ILE A 128 -1.68 -8.21 11.99
N GLN A 129 -2.84 -8.64 11.51
CA GLN A 129 -3.33 -10.02 11.69
C GLN A 129 -3.80 -10.61 10.37
N TYR A 130 -3.61 -11.92 10.20
CA TYR A 130 -4.14 -12.64 9.04
C TYR A 130 -5.54 -13.18 9.34
N ASN A 131 -6.54 -12.74 8.59
CA ASN A 131 -7.88 -13.29 8.61
C ASN A 131 -7.97 -14.43 7.58
N LYS A 132 -8.09 -15.67 8.08
CA LYS A 132 -8.18 -16.88 7.25
C LYS A 132 -9.46 -16.93 6.42
N ASN A 133 -10.57 -16.43 6.95
CA ASN A 133 -11.89 -16.51 6.32
C ASN A 133 -12.05 -15.52 5.16
N GLU A 134 -11.14 -14.55 5.04
CA GLU A 134 -11.08 -13.62 3.92
C GLU A 134 -9.78 -13.77 3.12
N GLY A 135 -8.91 -14.66 3.57
CA GLY A 135 -7.58 -14.85 3.00
C GLY A 135 -6.70 -13.61 3.03
N ARG A 136 -6.85 -12.66 3.96
CA ARG A 136 -6.22 -11.32 3.88
C ARG A 136 -5.55 -10.89 5.16
N PHE A 137 -4.56 -10.00 5.04
CA PHE A 137 -3.99 -9.30 6.18
C PHE A 137 -4.82 -8.06 6.50
N TYR A 138 -5.01 -7.84 7.79
CA TYR A 138 -5.68 -6.71 8.39
C TYR A 138 -4.65 -5.93 9.20
N TYR A 139 -4.58 -4.62 9.01
CA TYR A 139 -3.88 -3.71 9.90
C TYR A 139 -4.92 -2.82 10.59
N TYR A 140 -5.26 -3.18 11.82
CA TYR A 140 -6.35 -2.54 12.57
C TYR A 140 -6.01 -1.11 12.97
N PHE A 141 -7.00 -0.23 12.80
CA PHE A 141 -6.97 1.11 13.39
C PHE A 141 -7.50 1.01 14.83
N SER A 142 -6.64 1.34 15.80
CA SER A 142 -6.91 1.32 17.24
C SER A 142 -7.13 2.74 17.74
#